data_AF-A0A403D5V5-F1
#
_entry.id   AF-A0A403D5V5-F1
#
_cell.length_a   1.000
_cell.length_b   1.000
_cell.length_c   1.000
_cell.angle_alpha   90.00
_cell.angle_beta   90.00
_cell.angle_gamma   90.00
#
_symmetry.space_group_name_H-M   'P 1'
#
loop_
_entity.id
_entity.type
_entity.pdbx_description
1 polymer ?
#
loop_
_entity_poly.entity_id
_entity_poly.type
_entity_poly.pdbx_seq_one_letter_code
_entity_poly.pdbx_strand_id
1 'polypeptide(L)'
;MAIFHMSAQTITRSKGYSSVAAAAYRHGEKLTDEHTGEIHDYSKKKGVSDSVILIPESADRNFLKPAYLWNMIEKSEKRKDAQLAREFNIALPVEMTDEQKKALAIDFCQEHFVKNGMIADIAFHKLDSDNPHFHVMLTTRSLTPDGSEFGHKVREWNNKEQLEGWRKSWADTANEHMQKAGIDAHIDHRSLKEQKAELDAILPPLRTIEQEAQAISLDRPPTIHRGHSRNPERQARFDVLQEVKVSQEEKALNHIEQKQLKPSPLAPASSPAASLQDATQGGNENNPQNRLGEVGEYLQSKLNKEDKADLNTDNEIKVHTTKNNRESSSAAAIGSTSNINLTDEKTDKNLHLTEAQKEELEDLENKEAAAKKKAYLMSGAAVPELSQDYKTLSKSEFKNKLHTAKQSISLTEKRFNEECEAYDNRRKRPIPR
;
A
#
# COMPACT_ATOMS: atom_id res chain seq x y z
N MET A 1 12.37 1.33 6.06
CA MET A 1 12.67 0.31 5.04
C MET A 1 11.92 0.68 3.78
N ALA A 2 12.63 0.85 2.67
CA ALA A 2 12.03 1.04 1.36
C ALA A 2 11.09 -0.13 1.06
N ILE A 3 9.86 0.19 0.67
CA ILE A 3 8.83 -0.78 0.33
C ILE A 3 8.26 -0.47 -1.04
N PHE A 4 7.94 -1.50 -1.80
CA PHE A 4 7.17 -1.33 -3.01
C PHE A 4 5.68 -1.25 -2.67
N HIS A 5 5.04 -0.10 -2.92
CA HIS A 5 3.59 0.00 -2.98
C HIS A 5 3.19 0.94 -4.12
N MET A 6 2.32 0.45 -4.99
CA MET A 6 1.69 1.22 -6.06
C MET A 6 0.30 0.63 -6.28
N SER A 7 -0.74 1.37 -5.89
CA SER A 7 -2.13 0.98 -6.11
C SER A 7 -2.78 1.94 -7.09
N ALA A 8 -3.63 1.41 -7.96
CA ALA A 8 -4.34 2.19 -8.98
C ALA A 8 -5.86 2.06 -8.79
N GLN A 9 -6.57 3.18 -8.90
CA GLN A 9 -8.03 3.18 -8.90
C GLN A 9 -8.60 4.16 -9.93
N THR A 10 -9.87 3.99 -10.26
CA THR A 10 -10.60 4.90 -11.15
C THR A 10 -11.64 5.65 -10.36
N ILE A 11 -11.62 6.97 -10.48
CA ILE A 11 -12.60 7.87 -9.88
C ILE A 11 -13.81 7.89 -10.83
N THR A 12 -14.89 7.22 -10.43
CA THR A 12 -16.08 7.01 -11.27
C THR A 12 -17.32 7.67 -10.68
N ARG A 13 -17.99 8.49 -11.49
CA ARG A 13 -19.17 9.26 -11.08
C ARG A 13 -20.33 8.41 -10.57
N SER A 14 -20.62 7.27 -11.20
CA SER A 14 -21.72 6.39 -10.78
C SER A 14 -21.51 5.74 -9.41
N LYS A 15 -20.29 5.78 -8.87
CA LYS A 15 -19.99 5.34 -7.49
C LYS A 15 -20.10 6.48 -6.47
N GLY A 16 -20.60 7.65 -6.88
CA GLY A 16 -20.74 8.84 -6.03
C GLY A 16 -19.45 9.66 -5.88
N TYR A 17 -18.44 9.43 -6.73
CA TYR A 17 -17.20 10.20 -6.69
C TYR A 17 -17.25 11.44 -7.59
N SER A 18 -16.60 12.52 -7.16
CA SER A 18 -16.30 13.73 -7.93
C SER A 18 -14.79 13.90 -8.03
N SER A 19 -14.30 14.31 -9.20
CA SER A 19 -12.88 14.63 -9.40
C SER A 19 -12.47 15.89 -8.65
N VAL A 20 -13.38 16.87 -8.53
CA VAL A 20 -13.16 18.09 -7.74
C VAL A 20 -13.09 17.75 -6.25
N ALA A 21 -14.01 16.93 -5.74
CA ALA A 21 -13.95 16.46 -4.35
C ALA A 21 -12.65 15.68 -4.05
N ALA A 22 -12.25 14.81 -4.98
CA ALA A 22 -11.03 14.03 -4.86
C ALA A 22 -9.77 14.91 -4.83
N ALA A 23 -9.69 15.92 -5.69
CA ALA A 23 -8.60 16.89 -5.68
C ALA A 23 -8.59 17.70 -4.38
N ALA A 24 -9.73 18.26 -3.98
CA ALA A 24 -9.85 19.03 -2.74
C ALA A 24 -9.35 18.22 -1.52
N TYR A 25 -9.73 16.94 -1.44
CA TYR A 25 -9.29 16.05 -0.38
C TYR A 25 -7.77 15.82 -0.38
N ARG A 26 -7.13 15.66 -1.55
CA ARG A 26 -5.70 15.35 -1.65
C ARG A 26 -4.83 16.57 -1.41
N HIS A 27 -5.28 17.73 -1.87
CA HIS A 27 -4.61 19.02 -1.63
C HIS A 27 -4.88 19.56 -0.23
N GLY A 28 -5.93 19.07 0.46
CA GLY A 28 -6.35 19.65 1.74
C GLY A 28 -6.88 21.07 1.55
N GLU A 29 -7.64 21.29 0.47
CA GLU A 29 -8.11 22.59 0.05
C GLU A 29 -9.64 22.66 0.02
N LYS A 30 -10.16 23.87 -0.20
CA LYS A 30 -11.57 24.14 -0.43
C LYS A 30 -11.81 24.40 -1.91
N LEU A 31 -12.47 23.48 -2.61
CA LEU A 31 -12.82 23.61 -4.03
C LEU A 31 -14.34 23.59 -4.23
N THR A 32 -14.82 24.28 -5.26
CA THR A 32 -16.23 24.25 -5.68
C THR A 32 -16.36 23.39 -6.92
N ASP A 33 -17.27 22.42 -6.90
CA ASP A 33 -17.67 21.63 -8.06
C ASP A 33 -18.73 22.42 -8.83
N GLU A 34 -18.35 22.97 -9.98
CA GLU A 34 -19.21 23.81 -10.82
C GLU A 34 -20.34 23.00 -11.49
N HIS A 35 -20.20 21.68 -11.58
CA HIS A 35 -21.23 20.81 -12.14
C HIS A 35 -22.41 20.62 -11.18
N THR A 36 -22.13 20.48 -9.89
CA THR A 36 -23.15 20.24 -8.86
C THR A 36 -23.49 21.48 -8.02
N GLY A 37 -22.59 22.48 -8.02
CA GLY A 37 -22.63 23.63 -7.11
C GLY A 37 -22.14 23.30 -5.69
N GLU A 38 -21.68 22.08 -5.43
CA GLU A 38 -21.22 21.66 -4.10
C GLU A 38 -19.84 22.24 -3.78
N ILE A 39 -19.61 22.52 -2.50
CA ILE A 39 -18.33 23.00 -1.99
C ILE A 39 -17.70 21.87 -1.17
N HIS A 40 -16.53 21.42 -1.60
CA HIS A 40 -15.74 20.40 -0.92
C HIS A 40 -14.62 21.09 -0.12
N ASP A 41 -14.79 21.19 1.20
CA ASP A 41 -13.86 21.88 2.10
C ASP A 41 -13.04 20.89 2.95
N TYR A 42 -11.80 20.67 2.53
CA TYR A 42 -10.82 19.85 3.25
C TYR A 42 -9.65 20.70 3.80
N SER A 43 -9.84 22.01 3.96
CA SER A 43 -8.83 22.95 4.50
C SER A 43 -8.29 22.58 5.88
N LYS A 44 -9.02 21.75 6.63
CA LYS A 44 -8.64 21.27 7.97
C LYS A 44 -7.89 19.93 7.94
N LYS A 45 -7.67 19.34 6.76
CA LYS A 45 -6.99 18.06 6.62
C LYS A 45 -5.52 18.21 7.02
N LYS A 46 -5.01 17.21 7.74
CA LYS A 46 -3.61 17.11 8.12
C LYS A 46 -2.90 16.06 7.28
N GLY A 47 -1.58 16.17 7.20
CA GLY A 47 -0.71 15.18 6.55
C GLY A 47 -0.52 15.41 5.05
N VAL A 48 -1.00 16.53 4.50
CA VAL A 48 -0.58 17.00 3.18
C VAL A 48 0.70 17.80 3.36
N SER A 49 1.78 17.37 2.71
CA SER A 49 3.11 17.96 2.83
C SER A 49 3.39 18.97 1.71
N ASP A 50 2.95 18.68 0.48
CA ASP A 50 3.11 19.54 -0.69
C ASP A 50 2.21 19.07 -1.84
N SER A 51 2.08 19.86 -2.90
CA SER A 51 1.41 19.45 -4.13
C SER A 51 1.97 20.15 -5.37
N VAL A 52 1.83 19.49 -6.52
CA VAL A 52 2.27 20.02 -7.82
C VAL A 52 1.44 19.41 -8.95
N ILE A 53 1.07 20.23 -9.92
CA ILE A 53 0.47 19.74 -11.17
C ILE A 53 1.53 19.82 -12.27
N LEU A 54 1.76 18.68 -12.93
CA LEU A 54 2.59 18.58 -14.12
C LEU A 54 1.69 18.53 -15.35
N ILE A 55 1.99 19.39 -16.33
CA ILE A 55 1.22 19.51 -17.57
C ILE A 55 2.13 19.27 -18.79
N PRO A 56 1.59 18.73 -19.90
CA PRO A 56 2.32 18.71 -21.17
C PRO A 56 2.71 20.14 -21.59
N GLU A 57 3.82 20.29 -22.31
CA GLU A 57 4.35 21.61 -22.72
C GLU A 57 3.33 22.43 -23.53
N SER A 58 2.50 21.76 -24.33
CA SER A 58 1.45 22.39 -25.14
C SER A 58 0.21 22.81 -24.35
N ALA A 59 0.07 22.44 -23.08
CA ALA A 59 -1.14 22.65 -22.31
C ALA A 59 -1.27 24.09 -21.79
N ASP A 60 -2.51 24.59 -21.71
CA ASP A 60 -2.79 25.87 -21.04
C ASP A 60 -2.33 25.82 -19.58
N ARG A 61 -1.58 26.84 -19.17
CA ARG A 61 -1.07 27.04 -17.79
C ARG A 61 -2.19 27.14 -16.76
N ASN A 62 -3.44 27.43 -17.15
CA ASN A 62 -4.59 27.38 -16.25
C ASN A 62 -4.79 25.98 -15.65
N PHE A 63 -4.37 24.91 -16.33
CA PHE A 63 -4.41 23.56 -15.78
C PHE A 63 -3.48 23.34 -14.58
N LEU A 64 -2.56 24.26 -14.28
CA LEU A 64 -1.76 24.24 -13.05
C LEU A 64 -2.59 24.55 -11.78
N LYS A 65 -3.87 24.90 -11.93
CA LYS A 65 -4.78 25.16 -10.81
C LYS A 65 -5.72 23.96 -10.63
N PRO A 66 -5.74 23.27 -9.48
CA PRO A 66 -6.61 22.10 -9.25
C PRO A 66 -8.09 22.40 -9.54
N ALA A 67 -8.58 23.55 -9.05
CA ALA A 67 -9.96 23.98 -9.28
C ALA A 67 -10.32 24.06 -10.77
N TYR A 68 -9.43 24.60 -11.59
CA TYR A 68 -9.66 24.76 -13.03
C TYR A 68 -9.59 23.41 -13.75
N LEU A 69 -8.53 22.64 -13.48
CA LEU A 69 -8.30 21.33 -14.08
C LEU A 69 -9.49 20.38 -13.90
N TRP A 70 -9.92 20.19 -12.65
CA TRP A 70 -10.91 19.17 -12.34
C TRP A 70 -12.34 19.60 -12.70
N ASN A 71 -12.66 20.90 -12.65
CA ASN A 71 -13.93 21.38 -13.20
C ASN A 71 -14.00 21.26 -14.73
N MET A 72 -12.87 21.46 -15.43
CA MET A 72 -12.81 21.19 -16.89
C MET A 72 -13.02 19.71 -17.21
N ILE A 73 -12.53 18.79 -16.39
CA ILE A 73 -12.83 17.35 -16.51
C ILE A 73 -14.31 17.06 -16.25
N GLU A 74 -14.89 17.58 -15.15
CA GLU A 74 -16.32 17.40 -14.85
C GLU A 74 -17.20 17.88 -16.00
N LYS A 75 -16.90 19.06 -16.56
CA LYS A 75 -17.59 19.65 -17.73
C LYS A 75 -17.44 18.79 -18.99
N SER A 76 -16.26 18.20 -19.21
CA SER A 76 -15.97 17.36 -20.38
C SER A 76 -16.68 16.00 -20.32
N GLU A 77 -16.93 15.49 -19.11
CA GLU A 77 -17.57 14.20 -18.87
C GLU A 77 -19.09 14.31 -18.74
N LYS A 78 -19.84 13.96 -19.79
CA LYS A 78 -21.30 14.15 -19.84
C LYS A 78 -22.13 12.99 -19.26
N ARG A 79 -21.54 11.80 -19.10
CA ARG A 79 -22.27 10.58 -18.72
C ARG A 79 -22.34 10.40 -17.20
N LYS A 80 -23.47 9.91 -16.69
CA LYS A 80 -23.64 9.61 -15.25
C LYS A 80 -22.65 8.56 -14.70
N ASP A 81 -22.11 7.72 -15.57
CA ASP A 81 -21.14 6.66 -15.25
C ASP A 81 -19.72 6.96 -15.76
N ALA A 82 -19.42 8.25 -16.02
CA ALA A 82 -18.12 8.66 -16.48
C ALA A 82 -17.00 8.29 -15.49
N GLN A 83 -15.88 7.83 -16.05
CA GLN A 83 -14.61 7.73 -15.36
C GLN A 83 -13.93 9.10 -15.46
N LEU A 84 -13.76 9.78 -14.34
CA LEU A 84 -13.33 11.18 -14.29
C LEU A 84 -11.80 11.27 -14.30
N ALA A 85 -11.16 10.46 -13.49
CA ALA A 85 -9.71 10.41 -13.35
C ALA A 85 -9.23 8.98 -13.08
N ARG A 86 -7.96 8.72 -13.38
CA ARG A 86 -7.23 7.57 -12.82
C ARG A 86 -6.37 8.10 -11.68
N GLU A 87 -6.29 7.35 -10.60
CA GLU A 87 -5.46 7.71 -9.46
C GLU A 87 -4.46 6.60 -9.17
N PHE A 88 -3.24 7.00 -8.80
CA PHE A 88 -2.30 6.15 -8.11
C PHE A 88 -2.01 6.64 -6.69
N ASN A 89 -1.88 5.70 -5.75
CA ASN A 89 -1.22 5.93 -4.46
C ASN A 89 0.07 5.11 -4.45
N ILE A 90 1.18 5.80 -4.23
CA ILE A 90 2.53 5.26 -4.41
C ILE A 90 3.36 5.58 -3.16
N ALA A 91 3.96 4.55 -2.55
CA ALA A 91 4.86 4.73 -1.41
C ALA A 91 6.19 5.32 -1.85
N LEU A 92 6.76 6.19 -1.03
CA LEU A 92 8.09 6.76 -1.22
C LEU A 92 9.10 6.07 -0.28
N PRO A 93 10.37 5.94 -0.67
CA PRO A 93 11.40 5.40 0.23
C PRO A 93 11.60 6.34 1.44
N VAL A 94 11.52 5.77 2.65
CA VAL A 94 11.71 6.54 3.91
C VAL A 94 13.16 6.96 4.11
N GLU A 95 14.09 6.28 3.45
CA GLU A 95 15.53 6.52 3.50
C GLU A 95 15.94 7.83 2.78
N MET A 96 15.06 8.38 1.94
CA MET A 96 15.33 9.59 1.16
C MET A 96 14.95 10.85 1.93
N THR A 97 15.62 11.96 1.62
CA THR A 97 15.20 13.31 2.03
C THR A 97 13.90 13.73 1.32
N ASP A 98 13.19 14.72 1.84
CA ASP A 98 11.93 15.16 1.26
C ASP A 98 12.11 15.75 -0.14
N GLU A 99 13.21 16.44 -0.39
CA GLU A 99 13.59 16.95 -1.71
C GLU A 99 13.81 15.80 -2.69
N GLN A 100 14.53 14.75 -2.28
CA GLN A 100 14.77 13.56 -3.10
C GLN A 100 13.49 12.79 -3.39
N LYS A 101 12.58 12.66 -2.39
CA LYS A 101 11.27 12.02 -2.57
C LYS A 101 10.41 12.77 -3.60
N LYS A 102 10.36 14.11 -3.52
CA LYS A 102 9.63 14.94 -4.47
C LYS A 102 10.23 14.83 -5.86
N ALA A 103 11.55 14.92 -5.99
CA ALA A 103 12.24 14.78 -7.27
C ALA A 103 11.94 13.42 -7.93
N LEU A 104 12.04 12.32 -7.17
CA LEU A 104 11.70 10.97 -7.64
C LEU A 104 10.25 10.89 -8.19
N ALA A 105 9.27 11.39 -7.43
CA ALA A 105 7.88 11.34 -7.87
C ALA A 105 7.61 12.20 -9.11
N ILE A 106 8.22 13.39 -9.18
CA ILE A 106 8.09 14.31 -10.31
C ILE A 106 8.72 13.69 -11.56
N ASP A 107 9.94 13.16 -11.47
CA ASP A 107 10.64 12.53 -12.60
C ASP A 107 9.85 11.34 -13.14
N PHE A 108 9.36 10.47 -12.25
CA PHE A 108 8.51 9.34 -12.63
C PHE A 108 7.22 9.80 -13.34
N CYS A 109 6.50 10.77 -12.77
CA CYS A 109 5.24 11.25 -13.35
C CYS A 109 5.47 11.98 -14.67
N GLN A 110 6.55 12.75 -14.78
CA GLN A 110 6.92 13.45 -16.00
C GLN A 110 7.21 12.45 -17.12
N GLU A 111 8.05 11.43 -16.85
CA GLU A 111 8.46 10.44 -17.83
C GLU A 111 7.29 9.55 -18.30
N HIS A 112 6.52 9.01 -17.35
CA HIS A 112 5.58 7.94 -17.65
C HIS A 112 4.13 8.40 -17.83
N PHE A 113 3.78 9.61 -17.39
CA PHE A 113 2.44 10.15 -17.55
C PHE A 113 2.42 11.39 -18.46
N VAL A 114 3.19 12.43 -18.12
CA VAL A 114 3.10 13.73 -18.82
C VAL A 114 3.60 13.64 -20.26
N LYS A 115 4.74 12.98 -20.50
CA LYS A 115 5.23 12.71 -21.87
C LYS A 115 4.24 11.92 -22.74
N ASN A 116 3.36 11.15 -22.12
CA ASN A 116 2.30 10.41 -22.81
C ASN A 116 1.02 11.24 -23.02
N GLY A 117 1.04 12.53 -22.69
CA GLY A 117 -0.05 13.49 -22.93
C GLY A 117 -1.08 13.60 -21.81
N MET A 118 -0.85 12.97 -20.66
CA MET A 118 -1.69 13.13 -19.47
C MET A 118 -1.30 14.41 -18.71
N ILE A 119 -2.24 14.99 -17.98
CA ILE A 119 -1.95 15.93 -16.90
C ILE A 119 -1.90 15.13 -15.59
N ALA A 120 -0.86 15.36 -14.79
CA ALA A 120 -0.63 14.66 -13.53
C ALA A 120 -0.70 15.64 -12.35
N ASP A 121 -1.72 15.48 -11.51
CA ASP A 121 -1.92 16.24 -10.28
C ASP A 121 -1.40 15.43 -9.08
N ILE A 122 -0.28 15.87 -8.52
CA ILE A 122 0.48 15.16 -7.48
C ILE A 122 0.25 15.84 -6.13
N ALA A 123 -0.10 15.04 -5.11
CA ALA A 123 -0.15 15.48 -3.72
C ALA A 123 0.73 14.58 -2.86
N PHE A 124 1.71 15.17 -2.19
CA PHE A 124 2.65 14.51 -1.30
C PHE A 124 2.13 14.47 0.12
N HIS A 125 2.07 13.28 0.71
CA HIS A 125 1.49 13.07 2.04
C HIS A 125 2.52 12.45 2.97
N LYS A 126 2.63 13.00 4.18
CA LYS A 126 3.43 12.47 5.30
C LYS A 126 4.90 12.21 4.95
N LEU A 127 5.54 13.14 4.23
CA LEU A 127 6.93 12.98 3.78
C LEU A 127 7.91 12.72 4.95
N ASP A 128 7.62 13.29 6.11
CA ASP A 128 8.40 13.21 7.36
C ASP A 128 8.00 12.04 8.28
N SER A 129 7.15 11.10 7.82
CA SER A 129 6.69 9.96 8.62
C SER A 129 7.29 8.62 8.18
N ASP A 130 6.91 7.56 8.87
CA ASP A 130 7.17 6.15 8.54
C ASP A 130 6.44 5.64 7.27
N ASN A 131 5.52 6.42 6.72
CA ASN A 131 4.71 6.06 5.55
C ASN A 131 4.54 7.26 4.59
N PRO A 132 5.63 7.77 4.03
CA PRO A 132 5.59 8.81 3.02
C PRO A 132 5.03 8.21 1.73
N HIS A 133 4.08 8.91 1.13
CA HIS A 133 3.46 8.49 -0.12
C HIS A 133 3.01 9.71 -0.90
N PHE A 134 2.77 9.52 -2.19
CA PHE A 134 2.09 10.52 -2.99
C PHE A 134 0.87 9.92 -3.65
N HIS A 135 -0.16 10.76 -3.75
CA HIS A 135 -1.27 10.52 -4.65
C HIS A 135 -0.97 11.22 -5.96
N VAL A 136 -1.24 10.58 -7.09
CA VAL A 136 -1.26 11.23 -8.40
C VAL A 136 -2.58 10.96 -9.10
N MET A 137 -3.32 12.02 -9.40
CA MET A 137 -4.53 11.98 -10.22
C MET A 137 -4.17 12.33 -11.66
N LEU A 138 -4.53 11.45 -12.58
CA LEU A 138 -4.27 11.55 -14.01
C LEU A 138 -5.56 11.82 -14.77
N THR A 139 -5.48 12.72 -15.74
CA THR A 139 -6.56 12.90 -16.72
C THR A 139 -6.72 11.66 -17.59
N THR A 140 -7.95 11.41 -18.06
CA THR A 140 -8.27 10.23 -18.90
C THR A 140 -8.53 10.60 -20.36
N ARG A 141 -8.29 11.86 -20.71
CA ARG A 141 -8.52 12.45 -22.03
C ARG A 141 -7.25 13.13 -22.52
N SER A 142 -7.02 13.06 -23.83
CA SER A 142 -6.01 13.87 -24.48
C SER A 142 -6.39 15.34 -24.41
N LEU A 143 -5.41 16.22 -24.52
CA LEU A 143 -5.68 17.63 -24.80
C LEU A 143 -6.09 17.82 -26.26
N THR A 144 -6.77 18.93 -26.56
CA THR A 144 -6.94 19.43 -27.92
C THR A 144 -5.59 19.89 -28.50
N PRO A 145 -5.45 20.02 -29.84
CA PRO A 145 -4.16 20.41 -30.45
C PRO A 145 -3.61 21.77 -29.99
N ASP A 146 -4.49 22.70 -29.62
CA ASP A 146 -4.14 24.00 -29.04
C ASP A 146 -3.93 23.96 -27.52
N GLY A 147 -4.14 22.80 -26.89
CA GLY A 147 -3.89 22.55 -25.48
C GLY A 147 -4.82 23.26 -24.50
N SER A 148 -5.92 23.86 -24.98
CA SER A 148 -6.84 24.65 -24.17
C SER A 148 -7.97 23.83 -23.52
N GLU A 149 -8.32 22.68 -24.11
CA GLU A 149 -9.44 21.84 -23.68
C GLU A 149 -9.10 20.35 -23.71
N PHE A 150 -10.03 19.51 -23.23
CA PHE A 150 -9.92 18.05 -23.30
C PHE A 150 -10.65 17.49 -24.52
N GLY A 151 -9.92 16.70 -25.32
CA GLY A 151 -10.45 15.96 -26.45
C GLY A 151 -11.00 14.58 -26.08
N HIS A 152 -10.62 13.58 -26.87
CA HIS A 152 -11.13 12.22 -26.74
C HIS A 152 -10.53 11.49 -25.54
N LYS A 153 -11.29 10.53 -24.98
CA LYS A 153 -10.75 9.57 -24.00
C LYS A 153 -9.70 8.70 -24.66
N VAL A 154 -8.57 8.52 -23.99
CA VAL A 154 -7.51 7.60 -24.40
C VAL A 154 -7.68 6.31 -23.61
N ARG A 155 -7.96 5.20 -24.30
CA ARG A 155 -8.33 3.93 -23.64
C ARG A 155 -7.10 3.12 -23.24
N GLU A 156 -6.03 3.30 -24.00
CA GLU A 156 -4.72 2.67 -23.87
C GLU A 156 -4.11 2.96 -22.50
N TRP A 157 -4.30 4.18 -21.96
CA TRP A 157 -3.87 4.56 -20.61
C TRP A 157 -4.55 3.75 -19.48
N ASN A 158 -5.56 2.92 -19.81
CA ASN A 158 -6.28 2.10 -18.85
C ASN A 158 -6.08 0.59 -19.05
N ASN A 159 -5.26 0.15 -20.00
CA ASN A 159 -5.01 -1.27 -20.20
C ASN A 159 -4.17 -1.87 -19.05
N LYS A 160 -4.16 -3.20 -18.95
CA LYS A 160 -3.52 -3.90 -17.83
C LYS A 160 -2.00 -3.95 -18.02
N GLU A 161 -1.56 -4.12 -19.25
CA GLU A 161 -0.16 -4.25 -19.63
C GLU A 161 0.62 -2.96 -19.33
N GLN A 162 -0.01 -1.80 -19.56
CA GLN A 162 0.55 -0.49 -19.22
C GLN A 162 0.65 -0.33 -17.70
N LEU A 163 -0.33 -0.81 -16.94
CA LEU A 163 -0.26 -0.78 -15.47
C LEU A 163 0.91 -1.63 -14.95
N GLU A 164 1.10 -2.83 -15.49
CA GLU A 164 2.24 -3.69 -15.16
C GLU A 164 3.57 -3.02 -15.54
N GLY A 165 3.64 -2.40 -16.73
CA GLY A 165 4.79 -1.62 -17.18
C GLY A 165 5.11 -0.43 -16.28
N TRP A 166 4.10 0.32 -15.82
CA TRP A 166 4.28 1.43 -14.88
C TRP A 166 4.75 0.98 -13.51
N ARG A 167 4.27 -0.18 -13.03
CA ARG A 167 4.76 -0.76 -11.76
C ARG A 167 6.24 -1.11 -11.84
N LYS A 168 6.66 -1.74 -12.93
CA LYS A 168 8.09 -2.00 -13.19
C LYS A 168 8.88 -0.69 -13.25
N SER A 169 8.39 0.26 -14.04
CA SER A 169 9.06 1.56 -14.23
C SER A 169 9.20 2.34 -12.92
N TRP A 170 8.22 2.25 -12.01
CA TRP A 170 8.31 2.85 -10.68
C TRP A 170 9.43 2.22 -9.86
N ALA A 171 9.54 0.89 -9.84
CA ALA A 171 10.63 0.21 -9.15
C ALA A 171 11.99 0.63 -9.73
N ASP A 172 12.15 0.58 -11.05
CA ASP A 172 13.38 0.97 -11.73
C ASP A 172 13.78 2.42 -11.39
N THR A 173 12.85 3.36 -11.52
CA THR A 173 13.10 4.80 -11.24
C THR A 173 13.47 5.02 -9.76
N ALA A 174 12.72 4.41 -8.83
CA ALA A 174 13.01 4.54 -7.41
C ALA A 174 14.40 3.97 -7.04
N ASN A 175 14.75 2.81 -7.60
CA ASN A 175 16.05 2.18 -7.39
C ASN A 175 17.20 3.03 -7.93
N GLU A 176 17.05 3.61 -9.14
CA GLU A 176 18.04 4.53 -9.69
C GLU A 176 18.23 5.78 -8.81
N HIS A 177 17.14 6.34 -8.29
CA HIS A 177 17.22 7.50 -7.39
C HIS A 177 17.87 7.15 -6.05
N MET A 178 17.56 5.99 -5.47
CA MET A 178 18.22 5.52 -4.24
C MET A 178 19.71 5.29 -4.47
N GLN A 179 20.09 4.66 -5.59
CA GLN A 179 21.49 4.45 -5.95
C GLN A 179 22.24 5.78 -6.12
N LYS A 180 21.65 6.76 -6.83
CA LYS A 180 22.23 8.11 -6.99
C LYS A 180 22.40 8.84 -5.66
N ALA A 181 21.54 8.55 -4.69
CA ALA A 181 21.63 9.09 -3.33
C ALA A 181 22.61 8.33 -2.42
N GLY A 182 23.27 7.27 -2.92
CA GLY A 182 24.13 6.40 -2.11
C GLY A 182 23.37 5.58 -1.07
N ILE A 183 22.06 5.34 -1.30
CA ILE A 183 21.20 4.57 -0.41
C ILE A 183 21.23 3.12 -0.87
N ASP A 184 21.75 2.25 0.01
CA ASP A 184 21.74 0.80 -0.18
C ASP A 184 20.37 0.22 0.22
N ALA A 185 19.40 0.45 -0.66
CA ALA A 185 18.07 -0.13 -0.57
C ALA A 185 17.53 -0.39 -1.99
N HIS A 186 16.69 -1.41 -2.09
CA HIS A 186 16.11 -1.84 -3.37
C HIS A 186 14.64 -2.22 -3.18
N ILE A 187 13.81 -1.87 -4.17
CA ILE A 187 12.41 -2.28 -4.24
C ILE A 187 12.14 -3.07 -5.52
N ASP A 188 11.24 -4.04 -5.44
CA ASP A 188 10.83 -4.86 -6.59
C ASP A 188 9.30 -4.85 -6.70
N HIS A 189 8.81 -4.68 -7.92
CA HIS A 189 7.38 -4.57 -8.26
C HIS A 189 6.65 -5.91 -8.27
N ARG A 190 7.40 -7.01 -8.40
CA ARG A 190 6.92 -8.39 -8.47
C ARG A 190 6.53 -8.90 -7.09
N SER A 191 5.68 -9.91 -7.07
CA SER A 191 5.34 -10.59 -5.81
C SER A 191 6.57 -11.27 -5.20
N LEU A 192 6.57 -11.43 -3.87
CA LEU A 192 7.64 -12.17 -3.18
C LEU A 192 7.79 -13.60 -3.73
N LYS A 193 6.66 -14.23 -4.10
CA LYS A 193 6.60 -15.55 -4.74
C LYS A 193 7.32 -15.58 -6.09
N GLU A 194 7.10 -14.59 -6.95
CA GLU A 194 7.78 -14.50 -8.26
C GLU A 194 9.29 -14.24 -8.09
N GLN A 195 9.67 -13.35 -7.17
CA GLN A 195 11.08 -13.08 -6.87
C GLN A 195 11.79 -14.34 -6.36
N LYS A 196 11.15 -15.07 -5.44
CA LYS A 196 11.67 -16.35 -4.94
C LYS A 196 11.77 -17.39 -6.05
N ALA A 197 10.74 -17.51 -6.89
CA ALA A 197 10.74 -18.47 -8.00
C ALA A 197 11.88 -18.24 -9.00
N GLU A 198 12.24 -16.98 -9.26
CA GLU A 198 13.39 -16.63 -10.09
C GLU A 198 14.71 -17.11 -9.47
N LEU A 199 14.92 -16.85 -8.18
CA LEU A 199 16.09 -17.35 -7.45
C LEU A 199 16.09 -18.88 -7.42
N ASP A 200 14.92 -19.49 -7.25
CA ASP A 200 14.74 -20.94 -7.23
C ASP A 200 14.99 -21.61 -8.59
N ALA A 201 14.85 -20.89 -9.70
CA ALA A 201 15.19 -21.38 -11.03
C ALA A 201 16.70 -21.50 -11.27
N ILE A 202 17.53 -20.78 -10.49
CA ILE A 202 18.99 -20.90 -10.56
C ILE A 202 19.39 -22.22 -9.88
N LEU A 203 19.78 -23.23 -10.65
CA LEU A 203 20.15 -24.54 -10.10
C LEU A 203 21.50 -24.48 -9.35
N PRO A 204 21.67 -25.24 -8.26
CA PRO A 204 23.00 -25.50 -7.68
C PRO A 204 23.92 -26.17 -8.73
N PRO A 205 25.22 -25.83 -8.81
CA PRO A 205 26.00 -24.98 -7.90
C PRO A 205 26.05 -23.49 -8.29
N LEU A 206 25.32 -23.06 -9.32
CA LEU A 206 25.37 -21.68 -9.83
C LEU A 206 24.72 -20.66 -8.88
N ARG A 207 23.82 -21.12 -8.02
CA ARG A 207 23.18 -20.29 -7.01
C ARG A 207 24.18 -19.97 -5.90
N THR A 208 24.39 -18.68 -5.67
CA THR A 208 25.28 -18.20 -4.60
C THR A 208 24.62 -18.36 -3.22
N ILE A 209 25.43 -18.34 -2.16
CA ILE A 209 24.94 -18.36 -0.76
C ILE A 209 24.00 -17.16 -0.51
N GLU A 210 24.32 -16.00 -1.07
CA GLU A 210 23.50 -14.78 -0.92
C GLU A 210 22.14 -14.92 -1.61
N GLN A 211 22.10 -15.51 -2.81
CA GLN A 211 20.84 -15.79 -3.52
C GLN A 211 19.99 -16.83 -2.79
N GLU A 212 20.62 -17.83 -2.15
CA GLU A 212 19.90 -18.78 -1.28
C GLU A 212 19.30 -18.07 -0.06
N ALA A 213 20.07 -17.21 0.62
CA ALA A 213 19.61 -16.43 1.75
C ALA A 213 18.45 -15.49 1.37
N GLN A 214 18.57 -14.81 0.22
CA GLN A 214 17.50 -13.98 -0.32
C GLN A 214 16.23 -14.78 -0.57
N ALA A 215 16.32 -15.98 -1.15
CA ALA A 215 15.16 -16.85 -1.37
C ALA A 215 14.48 -17.28 -0.05
N ILE A 216 15.26 -17.49 1.03
CA ILE A 216 14.74 -17.76 2.38
C ILE A 216 13.98 -16.54 2.93
N SER A 217 14.57 -15.33 2.83
CA SER A 217 13.95 -14.09 3.30
C SER A 217 12.61 -13.78 2.58
N LEU A 218 12.52 -14.14 1.30
CA LEU A 218 11.33 -13.96 0.47
C LEU A 218 10.22 -15.00 0.75
N ASP A 219 10.51 -16.08 1.48
CA ASP A 219 9.56 -17.17 1.77
C ASP A 219 8.57 -16.81 2.88
N ARG A 220 7.76 -15.77 2.63
CA ARG A 220 6.77 -15.24 3.57
C ARG A 220 5.61 -14.57 2.86
N PRO A 221 4.45 -14.41 3.53
CA PRO A 221 3.40 -13.53 3.05
C PRO A 221 3.87 -12.06 2.97
N PRO A 222 3.29 -11.27 2.05
CA PRO A 222 3.52 -9.82 2.02
C PRO A 222 2.94 -9.16 3.28
N THR A 223 3.64 -8.16 3.80
CA THR A 223 3.17 -7.33 4.91
C THR A 223 1.99 -6.46 4.46
N ILE A 224 1.14 -6.06 5.40
CA ILE A 224 0.04 -5.12 5.13
C ILE A 224 0.40 -3.72 5.62
N HIS A 225 -0.28 -2.70 5.10
CA HIS A 225 -0.21 -1.36 5.69
C HIS A 225 -0.88 -1.38 7.07
N ARG A 226 -0.20 -0.88 8.11
CA ARG A 226 -0.71 -0.81 9.49
C ARG A 226 -2.05 -0.07 9.58
N GLY A 227 -2.19 1.03 8.83
CA GLY A 227 -3.37 1.89 8.85
C GLY A 227 -3.41 2.77 10.10
N HIS A 228 -4.35 3.72 10.13
CA HIS A 228 -4.62 4.56 11.32
C HIS A 228 -5.70 3.93 12.22
N SER A 229 -6.11 2.71 11.91
CA SER A 229 -7.35 2.18 12.44
C SER A 229 -7.15 1.72 13.89
N ARG A 230 -8.09 2.15 14.73
CA ARG A 230 -8.39 1.53 16.03
C ARG A 230 -8.98 0.11 15.85
N ASN A 231 -8.58 -0.63 14.82
CA ASN A 231 -9.03 -2.00 14.56
C ASN A 231 -7.98 -2.98 15.12
N PRO A 232 -8.25 -3.61 16.28
CA PRO A 232 -7.29 -4.50 16.91
C PRO A 232 -6.92 -5.71 16.06
N GLU A 233 -7.85 -6.23 15.24
CA GLU A 233 -7.61 -7.40 14.39
C GLU A 233 -6.60 -7.09 13.28
N ARG A 234 -6.73 -5.91 12.66
CA ARG A 234 -5.78 -5.47 11.64
C ARG A 234 -4.40 -5.23 12.24
N GLN A 235 -4.33 -4.64 13.43
CA GLN A 235 -3.08 -4.41 14.14
C GLN A 235 -2.40 -5.75 14.48
N ALA A 236 -3.12 -6.68 15.10
CA ALA A 236 -2.58 -8.01 15.40
C ALA A 236 -2.10 -8.75 14.14
N ARG A 237 -2.85 -8.66 13.04
CA ARG A 237 -2.42 -9.24 11.76
C ARG A 237 -1.17 -8.55 11.19
N PHE A 238 -1.04 -7.24 11.33
CA PHE A 238 0.16 -6.52 10.94
C PHE A 238 1.36 -7.01 11.76
N ASP A 239 1.21 -7.09 13.08
CA ASP A 239 2.27 -7.50 14.01
C ASP A 239 2.75 -8.93 13.70
N VAL A 240 1.82 -9.88 13.52
CA VAL A 240 2.15 -11.25 13.11
C VAL A 240 2.91 -11.29 11.78
N LEU A 241 2.51 -10.48 10.78
CA LEU A 241 3.21 -10.43 9.49
C LEU A 241 4.60 -9.81 9.61
N GLN A 242 4.81 -8.88 10.55
CA GLN A 242 6.15 -8.36 10.85
C GLN A 242 7.01 -9.43 11.53
N GLU A 243 6.51 -10.13 12.55
CA GLU A 243 7.22 -11.22 13.21
C GLU A 243 7.67 -12.31 12.23
N VAL A 244 6.77 -12.72 11.31
CA VAL A 244 7.12 -13.69 10.25
C VAL A 244 8.20 -13.13 9.32
N LYS A 245 8.17 -11.83 9.00
CA LYS A 245 9.21 -11.19 8.21
C LYS A 245 10.57 -11.22 8.92
N VAL A 246 10.62 -10.80 10.18
CA VAL A 246 11.85 -10.81 11.00
C VAL A 246 12.42 -12.23 11.06
N SER A 247 11.58 -13.22 11.37
CA SER A 247 11.99 -14.62 11.47
C SER A 247 12.59 -15.17 10.16
N GLN A 248 12.08 -14.78 8.99
CA GLN A 248 12.68 -15.20 7.72
C GLN A 248 13.98 -14.46 7.41
N GLU A 249 14.10 -13.18 7.79
CA GLU A 249 15.34 -12.40 7.64
C GLU A 249 16.45 -12.95 8.57
N GLU A 250 16.13 -13.36 9.80
CA GLU A 250 17.05 -14.06 10.71
C GLU A 250 17.49 -15.42 10.16
N LYS A 251 16.58 -16.22 9.60
CA LYS A 251 16.93 -17.50 8.96
C LYS A 251 17.86 -17.31 7.77
N ALA A 252 17.62 -16.27 6.96
CA ALA A 252 18.48 -15.92 5.84
C ALA A 252 19.88 -15.53 6.30
N LEU A 253 20.00 -14.70 7.35
CA LEU A 253 21.28 -14.30 7.90
C LEU A 253 22.06 -15.48 8.50
N ASN A 254 21.39 -16.31 9.31
CA ASN A 254 21.99 -17.54 9.87
C ASN A 254 22.49 -18.49 8.77
N HIS A 255 21.79 -18.56 7.63
CA HIS A 255 22.21 -19.37 6.49
C HIS A 255 23.52 -18.87 5.87
N ILE A 256 23.69 -17.55 5.75
CA ILE A 256 24.94 -16.93 5.27
C ILE A 256 26.09 -17.29 6.22
N GLU A 257 25.91 -17.04 7.52
CA GLU A 257 26.94 -17.29 8.53
C GLU A 257 27.39 -18.76 8.54
N GLN A 258 26.44 -19.70 8.56
CA GLN A 258 26.75 -21.13 8.61
C GLN A 258 27.48 -21.65 7.36
N LYS A 259 27.18 -21.10 6.18
CA LYS A 259 27.80 -21.52 4.93
C LYS A 259 29.13 -20.81 4.64
N GLN A 260 29.33 -19.59 5.16
CA GLN A 260 30.62 -18.91 5.09
C GLN A 260 31.64 -19.47 6.09
N LEU A 261 31.18 -19.95 7.27
CA LEU A 261 32.04 -20.56 8.31
C LEU A 261 32.49 -22.00 8.00
N LYS A 262 31.99 -22.65 6.93
CA LYS A 262 32.51 -23.94 6.47
C LYS A 262 33.64 -23.70 5.46
N PRO A 263 34.93 -23.77 5.84
CA PRO A 263 36.00 -23.79 4.86
C PRO A 263 35.81 -25.00 3.93
N SER A 264 36.08 -24.83 2.64
CA SER A 264 36.32 -25.96 1.75
C SER A 264 37.28 -26.94 2.44
N PRO A 265 37.06 -28.26 2.37
CA PRO A 265 37.99 -29.22 2.97
C PRO A 265 39.38 -28.95 2.39
N LEU A 266 40.35 -28.68 3.27
CA LEU A 266 41.76 -28.54 2.87
C LEU A 266 42.12 -29.76 2.02
N ALA A 267 42.70 -29.52 0.85
CA ALA A 267 43.37 -30.56 0.09
C ALA A 267 44.32 -31.32 1.03
N PRO A 268 44.43 -32.66 0.91
CA PRO A 268 45.18 -33.47 1.86
C PRO A 268 46.63 -32.98 1.94
N ALA A 269 47.06 -32.66 3.16
CA ALA A 269 48.38 -32.17 3.47
C ALA A 269 49.45 -33.17 2.98
N SER A 270 50.26 -32.74 2.01
CA SER A 270 51.54 -33.39 1.74
C SER A 270 52.55 -33.00 2.83
N SER A 271 52.64 -33.85 3.86
CA SER A 271 53.74 -34.19 4.79
C SER A 271 54.78 -33.15 5.30
N PRO A 272 55.33 -33.36 6.51
CA PRO A 272 55.87 -32.30 7.36
C PRO A 272 57.40 -32.20 7.34
N ALA A 273 57.94 -31.00 7.53
CA ALA A 273 59.27 -30.81 8.12
C ALA A 273 59.48 -29.40 8.71
N ALA A 274 59.74 -29.39 10.01
CA ALA A 274 60.72 -28.54 10.71
C ALA A 274 60.44 -27.04 10.93
N SER A 275 60.06 -26.73 12.18
CA SER A 275 60.85 -25.94 13.15
C SER A 275 60.06 -24.83 13.87
N LEU A 276 60.30 -24.81 15.18
CA LEU A 276 59.62 -24.08 16.24
C LEU A 276 60.18 -22.66 16.46
N GLN A 277 59.28 -21.80 16.96
CA GLN A 277 59.48 -20.61 17.80
C GLN A 277 59.86 -19.29 17.11
N ASP A 278 58.94 -18.33 17.11
CA ASP A 278 59.03 -17.20 18.06
C ASP A 278 57.66 -16.58 18.33
N ALA A 279 57.44 -16.15 19.58
CA ALA A 279 56.17 -15.62 20.06
C ALA A 279 56.27 -14.11 20.31
N THR A 280 55.48 -13.30 19.60
CA THR A 280 55.14 -11.92 20.00
C THR A 280 53.74 -11.53 19.54
N GLN A 281 52.84 -11.36 20.51
CA GLN A 281 52.05 -10.14 20.77
C GLN A 281 51.27 -9.48 19.60
N GLY A 282 49.95 -9.37 19.77
CA GLY A 282 49.13 -8.37 19.08
C GLY A 282 47.73 -8.88 18.71
N GLY A 283 46.70 -8.27 19.29
CA GLY A 283 45.31 -8.53 18.91
C GLY A 283 45.06 -8.26 17.44
N ASN A 284 44.17 -9.04 16.82
CA ASN A 284 43.71 -8.77 15.47
C ASN A 284 42.21 -9.04 15.38
N GLU A 285 41.41 -8.02 15.70
CA GLU A 285 39.97 -7.95 15.39
C GLU A 285 39.68 -7.75 13.89
N ASN A 286 40.70 -7.79 13.01
CA ASN A 286 40.50 -7.63 11.57
C ASN A 286 40.95 -8.90 10.82
N ASN A 287 40.13 -9.94 10.87
CA ASN A 287 40.23 -11.05 9.92
C ASN A 287 39.36 -10.73 8.68
N PRO A 288 39.97 -10.44 7.50
CA PRO A 288 39.21 -10.11 6.29
C PRO A 288 38.35 -11.27 5.76
N GLN A 289 38.50 -12.50 6.28
CA GLN A 289 37.66 -13.65 5.93
C GLN A 289 36.24 -13.64 6.55
N ASN A 290 35.92 -12.74 7.48
CA ASN A 290 34.64 -12.74 8.23
C ASN A 290 33.67 -11.61 7.86
N ARG A 291 33.85 -10.95 6.70
CA ARG A 291 32.90 -9.92 6.25
C ARG A 291 31.71 -10.55 5.53
N LEU A 292 30.50 -10.22 6.00
CA LEU A 292 29.25 -10.54 5.31
C LEU A 292 29.28 -9.92 3.90
N GLY A 293 28.65 -10.57 2.92
CA GLY A 293 28.45 -9.95 1.60
C GLY A 293 27.32 -8.92 1.66
N GLU A 294 27.04 -8.24 0.54
CA GLU A 294 26.08 -7.13 0.46
C GLU A 294 24.69 -7.51 1.03
N VAL A 295 24.18 -8.71 0.70
CA VAL A 295 22.89 -9.19 1.19
C VAL A 295 22.93 -9.49 2.70
N GLY A 296 24.02 -10.07 3.21
CA GLY A 296 24.23 -10.29 4.64
C GLY A 296 24.32 -8.98 5.43
N GLU A 297 25.11 -8.01 4.96
CA GLU A 297 25.23 -6.67 5.56
C GLU A 297 23.88 -5.95 5.56
N TYR A 298 23.14 -6.03 4.46
CA TYR A 298 21.80 -5.46 4.34
C TYR A 298 20.81 -6.09 5.33
N LEU A 299 20.73 -7.43 5.40
CA LEU A 299 19.86 -8.13 6.35
C LEU A 299 20.21 -7.81 7.81
N GLN A 300 21.50 -7.81 8.16
CA GLN A 300 21.96 -7.41 9.49
C GLN A 300 21.54 -5.97 9.83
N SER A 301 21.67 -5.05 8.86
CA SER A 301 21.27 -3.65 9.06
C SER A 301 19.78 -3.48 9.33
N LYS A 302 18.92 -4.35 8.76
CA LYS A 302 17.47 -4.33 9.00
C LYS A 302 17.13 -4.77 10.41
N LEU A 303 17.67 -5.91 10.84
CA LEU A 303 17.43 -6.46 12.17
C LEU A 303 17.85 -5.45 13.25
N ASN A 304 19.03 -4.83 13.07
CA ASN A 304 19.53 -3.80 13.99
C ASN A 304 18.66 -2.53 14.06
N LYS A 305 17.84 -2.24 13.03
CA LYS A 305 16.90 -1.11 13.03
C LYS A 305 15.59 -1.46 13.75
N GLU A 306 15.16 -2.71 13.67
CA GLU A 306 13.95 -3.20 14.35
C GLU A 306 14.19 -3.29 15.87
N ASP A 307 15.37 -3.74 16.32
CA ASP A 307 15.75 -3.73 17.74
C ASP A 307 15.79 -2.32 18.38
N LYS A 308 16.06 -1.29 17.57
CA LYS A 308 16.09 0.12 18.04
C LYS A 308 14.70 0.76 18.10
N ALA A 309 13.71 0.22 17.39
CA ALA A 309 12.34 0.73 17.44
C ALA A 309 11.66 0.42 18.79
N ASP A 310 12.07 -0.66 19.45
CA ASP A 310 11.54 -1.09 20.75
C ASP A 310 12.16 -0.38 21.97
N LEU A 311 13.21 0.44 21.76
CA LEU A 311 13.89 1.17 22.85
C LEU A 311 13.53 2.66 22.94
N ASN A 312 12.56 3.15 22.16
CA ASN A 312 12.20 4.58 22.14
C ASN A 312 10.72 4.87 22.47
N THR A 313 10.13 4.06 23.35
CA THR A 313 8.87 4.37 24.04
C THR A 313 9.14 4.74 25.49
N ASP A 314 9.77 5.89 25.72
CA ASP A 314 9.69 6.64 26.99
C ASP A 314 10.34 8.02 26.80
N ASN A 315 9.59 8.95 26.22
CA ASN A 315 9.86 10.37 26.41
C ASN A 315 8.52 11.09 26.63
N GLU A 316 8.17 11.22 27.91
CA GLU A 316 7.16 12.17 28.38
C GLU A 316 7.54 13.58 27.93
N ILE A 317 6.71 14.21 27.10
CA ILE A 317 6.71 15.67 26.96
C ILE A 317 5.40 16.19 27.55
N LYS A 318 5.50 16.68 28.79
CA LYS A 318 4.56 17.63 29.38
C LYS A 318 4.61 18.92 28.56
N VAL A 319 3.49 19.34 27.97
CA VAL A 319 3.33 20.71 27.47
C VAL A 319 2.18 21.41 28.19
N HIS A 320 2.57 22.50 28.84
CA HIS A 320 1.73 23.43 29.56
C HIS A 320 0.66 24.10 28.69
N THR A 321 -0.50 24.28 29.30
CA THR A 321 -1.61 25.13 28.88
C THR A 321 -1.21 26.60 28.81
N THR A 322 -1.61 27.29 27.73
CA THR A 322 -2.01 28.70 27.79
C THR A 322 -3.19 28.97 26.86
N LYS A 323 -4.28 29.45 27.48
CA LYS A 323 -5.46 30.05 26.86
C LYS A 323 -5.06 31.21 25.95
N ASN A 324 -5.80 31.41 24.87
CA ASN A 324 -6.17 32.75 24.45
C ASN A 324 -7.58 32.76 23.85
N ASN A 325 -8.44 33.53 24.51
CA ASN A 325 -9.76 33.95 24.05
C ASN A 325 -9.63 34.77 22.76
N ARG A 326 -10.58 34.60 21.84
CA ARG A 326 -11.22 35.74 21.17
C ARG A 326 -12.61 35.37 20.67
N GLU A 327 -13.47 36.36 20.84
CA GLU A 327 -14.92 36.30 20.86
C GLU A 327 -15.57 36.13 19.49
N SER A 328 -16.82 35.69 19.59
CA SER A 328 -17.86 35.54 18.59
C SER A 328 -18.09 36.75 17.68
N SER A 329 -18.47 36.48 16.42
CA SER A 329 -19.66 37.12 15.86
C SER A 329 -20.41 36.14 14.95
N SER A 330 -21.71 36.06 15.20
CA SER A 330 -22.69 35.22 14.53
C SER A 330 -23.20 35.88 13.25
N ALA A 331 -23.35 35.11 12.18
CA ALA A 331 -24.35 35.40 11.15
C ALA A 331 -24.90 34.07 10.62
N ALA A 332 -26.20 33.89 10.82
CA ALA A 332 -26.96 32.74 10.36
C ALA A 332 -27.09 32.75 8.83
N ALA A 333 -26.87 31.59 8.20
CA ALA A 333 -27.41 31.29 6.88
C ALA A 333 -27.87 29.83 6.86
N ILE A 334 -29.08 29.67 6.35
CA ILE A 334 -29.96 28.52 6.38
C ILE A 334 -29.73 27.77 5.06
N GLY A 335 -29.63 26.44 5.05
CA GLY A 335 -29.76 25.68 3.81
C GLY A 335 -29.04 24.34 3.73
N SER A 336 -29.81 23.27 3.85
CA SER A 336 -29.59 21.91 3.32
C SER A 336 -28.22 21.26 3.51
N THR A 337 -28.11 20.50 4.59
CA THR A 337 -27.12 19.43 4.74
C THR A 337 -27.50 18.24 3.85
N SER A 338 -26.90 18.14 2.66
CA SER A 338 -26.72 16.85 2.00
C SER A 338 -25.61 16.11 2.73
N ASN A 339 -25.99 15.16 3.58
CA ASN A 339 -25.08 14.21 4.21
C ASN A 339 -24.45 13.32 3.12
N ILE A 340 -23.30 13.73 2.60
CA ILE A 340 -22.43 12.85 1.83
C ILE A 340 -21.48 12.19 2.83
N ASN A 341 -21.81 10.95 3.21
CA ASN A 341 -20.91 10.07 3.96
C ASN A 341 -19.67 9.77 3.11
N LEU A 342 -18.61 10.56 3.30
CA LEU A 342 -17.23 10.15 3.02
C LEU A 342 -16.50 9.70 4.29
N THR A 343 -17.23 9.49 5.38
CA THR A 343 -16.74 8.78 6.57
C THR A 343 -17.46 7.45 6.69
N ASP A 344 -16.84 6.42 6.12
CA ASP A 344 -16.93 5.07 6.67
C ASP A 344 -15.52 4.45 6.65
N GLU A 345 -14.77 4.71 7.71
CA GLU A 345 -13.61 3.94 8.17
C GLU A 345 -14.01 2.52 8.64
N LYS A 346 -15.08 1.93 8.08
CA LYS A 346 -15.54 0.57 8.42
C LYS A 346 -15.53 -0.43 7.27
N THR A 347 -15.04 -0.05 6.10
CA THR A 347 -14.55 -1.04 5.13
C THR A 347 -13.26 -0.53 4.50
N ASP A 348 -12.13 -1.13 4.87
CA ASP A 348 -10.89 -1.06 4.10
C ASP A 348 -11.14 -1.64 2.71
N LYS A 349 -11.64 -0.82 1.77
CA LYS A 349 -11.73 -1.19 0.34
C LYS A 349 -10.40 -0.98 -0.40
N ASN A 350 -9.28 -0.91 0.34
CA ASN A 350 -7.92 -0.93 -0.18
C ASN A 350 -7.19 -2.24 0.13
N LEU A 351 -7.90 -3.36 -0.01
CA LEU A 351 -7.28 -4.67 -0.20
C LEU A 351 -8.17 -5.53 -1.11
N HIS A 352 -8.21 -5.20 -2.40
CA HIS A 352 -8.56 -6.25 -3.36
C HIS A 352 -7.38 -7.21 -3.43
N LEU A 353 -7.38 -8.17 -2.51
CA LEU A 353 -6.64 -9.41 -2.71
C LEU A 353 -7.11 -9.97 -4.06
N THR A 354 -6.18 -10.20 -4.97
CA THR A 354 -6.49 -11.00 -6.16
C THR A 354 -7.03 -12.36 -5.69
N GLU A 355 -7.85 -13.03 -6.50
CA GLU A 355 -8.37 -14.36 -6.11
C GLU A 355 -7.24 -15.33 -5.73
N ALA A 356 -6.07 -15.20 -6.37
CA ALA A 356 -4.86 -15.93 -6.01
C ALA A 356 -4.33 -15.61 -4.61
N GLN A 357 -4.42 -14.36 -4.16
CA GLN A 357 -4.00 -13.97 -2.80
C GLN A 357 -5.01 -14.38 -1.73
N LYS A 358 -6.29 -14.55 -2.07
CA LYS A 358 -7.29 -15.13 -1.16
C LYS A 358 -7.10 -16.64 -1.00
N GLU A 359 -6.86 -17.33 -2.11
CA GLU A 359 -6.56 -18.77 -2.14
C GLU A 359 -5.28 -19.09 -1.35
N GLU A 360 -4.25 -18.24 -1.46
CA GLU A 360 -2.99 -18.38 -0.71
C GLU A 360 -3.16 -18.15 0.80
N LEU A 361 -4.07 -17.26 1.21
CA LEU A 361 -4.42 -17.05 2.62
C LEU A 361 -5.23 -18.23 3.18
N GLU A 362 -6.17 -18.76 2.40
CA GLU A 362 -6.96 -19.94 2.78
C GLU A 362 -6.06 -21.19 2.91
N ASP A 363 -5.08 -21.36 2.02
CA ASP A 363 -4.07 -22.42 2.10
C ASP A 363 -3.15 -22.28 3.33
N LEU A 364 -2.83 -21.05 3.74
CA LEU A 364 -2.02 -20.78 4.94
C LEU A 364 -2.79 -21.08 6.23
N GLU A 365 -4.05 -20.66 6.33
CA GLU A 365 -4.93 -20.98 7.46
C GLU A 365 -5.11 -22.51 7.59
N ASN A 366 -5.27 -23.20 6.45
CA ASN A 366 -5.37 -24.66 6.42
C ASN A 366 -4.06 -25.36 6.82
N LYS A 367 -2.89 -24.84 6.41
CA LYS A 367 -1.57 -25.37 6.83
C LYS A 367 -1.28 -25.10 8.30
N GLU A 368 -1.65 -23.94 8.83
CA GLU A 368 -1.50 -23.60 10.24
C GLU A 368 -2.43 -24.45 11.11
N ALA A 369 -3.69 -24.64 10.69
CA ALA A 369 -4.62 -25.55 11.36
C ALA A 369 -4.11 -27.01 11.34
N ALA A 370 -3.52 -27.45 10.23
CA ALA A 370 -2.89 -28.77 10.12
C ALA A 370 -1.64 -28.89 11.01
N ALA A 371 -0.82 -27.85 11.10
CA ALA A 371 0.37 -27.82 11.96
C ALA A 371 0.00 -27.81 13.46
N LYS A 372 -1.02 -27.03 13.86
CA LYS A 372 -1.58 -27.03 15.22
C LYS A 372 -2.17 -28.39 15.58
N LYS A 373 -2.90 -29.03 14.66
CA LYS A 373 -3.45 -30.38 14.84
C LYS A 373 -2.35 -31.44 14.96
N LYS A 374 -1.28 -31.32 14.17
CA LYS A 374 -0.11 -32.22 14.24
C LYS A 374 0.67 -32.03 15.54
N ALA A 375 0.86 -30.79 16.00
CA ALA A 375 1.47 -30.48 17.28
C ALA A 375 0.65 -31.04 18.46
N TYR A 376 -0.68 -30.91 18.39
CA TYR A 376 -1.61 -31.45 19.41
C TYR A 376 -1.61 -32.98 19.47
N LEU A 377 -1.54 -33.67 18.32
CA LEU A 377 -1.42 -35.14 18.28
C LEU A 377 -0.04 -35.64 18.74
N MET A 378 1.02 -34.84 18.57
CA MET A 378 2.39 -35.20 18.93
C MET A 378 2.70 -34.97 20.42
N SER A 379 1.94 -34.12 21.12
CA SER A 379 2.24 -33.71 22.50
C SER A 379 1.60 -34.56 23.61
N GLY A 380 0.88 -35.65 23.28
CA GLY A 380 0.47 -36.69 24.24
C GLY A 380 -0.28 -36.23 25.50
N ALA A 381 -1.00 -35.10 25.44
CA ALA A 381 -1.68 -34.53 26.60
C ALA A 381 -3.06 -35.16 26.84
N ALA A 382 -3.36 -35.49 28.10
CA ALA A 382 -4.64 -36.07 28.53
C ALA A 382 -5.82 -35.12 28.30
N VAL A 383 -6.97 -35.71 27.96
CA VAL A 383 -8.24 -35.05 27.65
C VAL A 383 -8.73 -34.19 28.82
N PRO A 384 -8.95 -32.88 28.66
CA PRO A 384 -9.84 -32.13 29.53
C PRO A 384 -11.27 -32.48 29.15
N GLU A 385 -12.02 -33.03 30.10
CA GLU A 385 -13.45 -33.23 30.01
C GLU A 385 -14.14 -31.87 29.92
N LEU A 386 -14.34 -31.38 28.69
CA LEU A 386 -15.14 -30.19 28.42
C LEU A 386 -16.59 -30.62 28.20
N SER A 387 -17.42 -30.14 29.12
CA SER A 387 -18.87 -30.26 29.14
C SER A 387 -19.49 -30.08 27.76
N GLN A 388 -20.31 -31.07 27.38
CA GLN A 388 -21.19 -31.06 26.24
C GLN A 388 -22.10 -29.82 26.28
N ASP A 389 -21.95 -28.91 25.32
CA ASP A 389 -23.05 -28.08 24.80
C ASP A 389 -22.65 -27.38 23.50
N TYR A 390 -22.33 -28.16 22.48
CA TYR A 390 -22.51 -27.73 21.10
C TYR A 390 -23.28 -28.82 20.36
N LYS A 391 -24.61 -28.68 20.33
CA LYS A 391 -25.45 -29.45 19.41
C LYS A 391 -24.99 -29.14 17.98
N THR A 392 -24.34 -30.10 17.35
CA THR A 392 -24.14 -30.14 15.91
C THR A 392 -25.51 -30.10 15.23
N LEU A 393 -25.87 -28.95 14.66
CA LEU A 393 -27.10 -28.79 13.88
C LEU A 393 -27.07 -29.80 12.72
N SER A 394 -28.15 -30.55 12.57
CA SER A 394 -28.26 -31.53 11.50
C SER A 394 -28.25 -30.82 10.14
N LYS A 395 -27.77 -31.51 9.10
CA LYS A 395 -27.66 -30.98 7.73
C LYS A 395 -29.02 -30.50 7.18
N SER A 396 -30.14 -31.02 7.70
CA SER A 396 -31.50 -30.57 7.37
C SER A 396 -31.86 -29.25 8.06
N GLU A 397 -31.49 -29.04 9.32
CA GLU A 397 -31.73 -27.78 10.02
C GLU A 397 -30.94 -26.61 9.44
N PHE A 398 -29.69 -26.86 9.01
CA PHE A 398 -28.89 -25.86 8.30
C PHE A 398 -29.54 -25.47 6.96
N LYS A 399 -30.03 -26.45 6.19
CA LYS A 399 -30.72 -26.20 4.91
C LYS A 399 -32.02 -25.42 5.12
N ASN A 400 -32.78 -25.73 6.16
CA ASN A 400 -34.01 -24.98 6.49
C ASN A 400 -33.71 -23.54 6.89
N LYS A 401 -32.71 -23.29 7.75
CA LYS A 401 -32.29 -21.92 8.11
C LYS A 401 -31.78 -21.14 6.90
N LEU A 402 -31.00 -21.78 6.02
CA LEU A 402 -30.53 -21.16 4.78
C LEU A 402 -31.69 -20.83 3.82
N HIS A 403 -32.72 -21.68 3.77
CA HIS A 403 -33.91 -21.41 2.97
C HIS A 403 -34.74 -20.26 3.52
N THR A 404 -34.96 -20.21 4.84
CA THR A 404 -35.65 -19.10 5.51
C THR A 404 -34.90 -17.77 5.32
N ALA A 405 -33.56 -17.79 5.41
CA ALA A 405 -32.73 -16.60 5.18
C ALA A 405 -32.80 -16.10 3.73
N LYS A 406 -32.87 -17.01 2.74
CA LYS A 406 -33.07 -16.63 1.33
C LYS A 406 -34.45 -16.03 1.07
N GLN A 407 -35.48 -16.55 1.73
CA GLN A 407 -36.84 -15.99 1.64
C GLN A 407 -36.93 -14.61 2.29
N SER A 408 -36.26 -14.38 3.42
CA SER A 408 -36.24 -13.06 4.06
C SER A 408 -35.53 -12.02 3.20
N ILE A 409 -34.41 -12.38 2.56
CA ILE A 409 -33.68 -11.48 1.64
C ILE A 409 -34.55 -11.12 0.43
N SER A 410 -35.23 -12.09 -0.16
CA SER A 410 -36.16 -11.85 -1.27
C SER A 410 -37.35 -10.94 -0.87
N LEU A 411 -37.87 -11.08 0.35
CA LEU A 411 -38.90 -10.17 0.87
C LEU A 411 -38.37 -8.74 1.08
N THR A 412 -37.13 -8.59 1.53
CA THR A 412 -36.48 -7.28 1.71
C THR A 412 -36.23 -6.59 0.36
N GLU A 413 -35.77 -7.33 -0.66
CA GLU A 413 -35.62 -6.81 -2.02
C GLU A 413 -36.96 -6.39 -2.64
N LYS A 414 -38.03 -7.16 -2.39
CA LYS A 414 -39.36 -6.80 -2.86
C LYS A 414 -39.87 -5.51 -2.21
N ARG A 415 -39.71 -5.36 -0.89
CA ARG A 415 -40.07 -4.11 -0.17
C ARG A 415 -39.26 -2.91 -0.65
N PHE A 416 -37.97 -3.09 -0.91
CA PHE A 416 -37.11 -2.04 -1.45
C PHE A 416 -37.59 -1.57 -2.82
N ASN A 417 -37.95 -2.50 -3.71
CA ASN A 417 -38.49 -2.16 -5.03
C ASN A 417 -39.85 -1.46 -4.95
N GLU A 418 -40.74 -1.89 -4.05
CA GLU A 418 -42.03 -1.23 -3.80
C GLU A 418 -41.86 0.21 -3.27
N GLU A 419 -40.87 0.45 -2.40
CA GLU A 419 -40.52 1.80 -1.91
C GLU A 419 -39.93 2.69 -3.00
N CYS A 420 -39.08 2.13 -3.89
CA CYS A 420 -38.55 2.85 -5.05
C CYS A 420 -39.67 3.26 -6.02
N GLU A 421 -40.62 2.37 -6.32
CA GLU A 421 -41.78 2.72 -7.16
C GLU A 421 -42.69 3.77 -6.49
N ALA A 422 -42.91 3.68 -5.17
CA ALA A 422 -43.68 4.68 -4.43
C ALA A 422 -42.98 6.05 -4.39
N TYR A 423 -41.65 6.09 -4.44
CA TYR A 423 -40.86 7.31 -4.56
C TYR A 423 -40.99 7.94 -5.96
N ASP A 424 -40.82 7.14 -7.02
CA ASP A 424 -40.95 7.62 -8.40
C ASP A 424 -42.37 8.10 -8.72
N ASN A 425 -43.40 7.45 -8.16
CA ASN A 425 -44.79 7.90 -8.28
C ASN A 425 -45.07 9.20 -7.51
N ARG A 426 -44.33 9.50 -6.44
CA ARG A 426 -44.41 10.80 -5.75
C ARG A 426 -43.72 11.90 -6.54
N ARG A 427 -42.58 11.59 -7.18
CA ARG A 427 -41.83 12.53 -8.02
C ARG A 427 -42.60 12.96 -9.29
N LYS A 428 -43.48 12.10 -9.80
CA LYS A 428 -44.28 12.36 -11.01
C LYS A 428 -45.63 13.05 -10.76
N ARG A 429 -46.00 13.37 -9.52
CA ARG A 429 -47.26 14.09 -9.27
C ARG A 429 -47.14 15.55 -9.70
N PRO A 430 -48.09 16.10 -10.47
CA PRO A 430 -48.15 17.52 -10.73
C PRO A 430 -48.36 18.29 -9.43
N ILE A 431 -47.59 19.35 -9.23
CA ILE A 431 -47.74 20.26 -8.10
C ILE A 431 -49.08 21.00 -8.27
N PRO A 432 -49.98 21.00 -7.27
CA PRO A 432 -51.24 21.76 -7.37
C PRO A 432 -50.92 23.25 -7.51
N ARG A 433 -51.63 23.93 -8.41
CA ARG A 433 -51.41 25.34 -8.78
C ARG A 433 -51.54 26.29 -7.61
#